data_AF-A0AAV8AT94-F1
#
_entry.id   AF-A0AAV8AT94-F1
#
_cell.length_a   1.000
_cell.length_b   1.000
_cell.length_c   1.000
_cell.angle_alpha   90.00
_cell.angle_beta   90.00
_cell.angle_gamma   90.00
#
_symmetry.space_group_name_H-M   'P 1'
#
loop_
_entity.id
_entity.type
_entity.pdbx_description
1 polymer ?
#
loop_
_entity_poly.entity_id
_entity_poly.type
_entity_poly.pdbx_seq_one_letter_code
_entity_poly.pdbx_strand_id
1 'polypeptide(L)'
;MLSSRRGAPTIGGGDEEDPTSTADASSASAEEPKTHPPATLTACLASYSRSLLSRSTIPPSFSSHCLAISLFVAFLFSLLALSLLLRFTRPVPCIPPYDPLARSVHFTRRLEGLASDFGSLGVPWCRSKQGRSVDWTPGDLIKALEEFVPIYETRPIQNNMYGMGFDHSFGLWFMARWLKPDLMVESGAFKGHSTWVLRQARPEVKIISLSPRHPEKYLKKGPAYVDPNCTYFAGKTFVDFGSVEWRKVLVQHGVKDFSKVLVFFDDHQNELKRLKQALKAGFRHLIFEDNYDTGTGDHYSLRQICDQSYVRGGGHSCFRDGDEARIRSKRKKFWDKALEIDELCGKEEAWWGVRGYMRDDFNHSNKAISYAEHFQNSRFVESVLNVYWELPPVAGPSLTHQTRYDPARATDPIVEDGRYALFQRLGLGKLDSSVFNGYTQMVYVEISP
;
A
#
# COMPACT_ATOMS: atom_id res chain seq x y z
N MET A 1 -27.53 -47.62 -24.64
CA MET A 1 -28.18 -48.64 -23.78
C MET A 1 -27.12 -49.64 -23.34
N LEU A 2 -27.34 -50.31 -22.19
CA LEU A 2 -26.80 -51.62 -21.73
C LEU A 2 -25.29 -51.93 -21.99
N SER A 3 -24.37 -52.15 -21.02
CA SER A 3 -24.37 -52.80 -19.67
C SER A 3 -23.89 -54.27 -19.68
N SER A 4 -23.32 -54.70 -18.53
CA SER A 4 -22.99 -56.08 -18.07
C SER A 4 -21.59 -56.65 -18.45
N ARG A 5 -20.71 -56.99 -17.49
CA ARG A 5 -20.55 -58.23 -16.63
C ARG A 5 -19.93 -59.41 -17.41
N ARG A 6 -19.14 -60.38 -16.89
CA ARG A 6 -18.56 -60.79 -15.56
C ARG A 6 -17.33 -61.72 -15.87
N GLY A 7 -16.40 -62.13 -14.99
CA GLY A 7 -16.07 -61.77 -13.59
C GLY A 7 -15.88 -62.99 -12.64
N ALA A 8 -14.73 -63.09 -11.95
CA ALA A 8 -14.35 -64.09 -10.89
C ALA A 8 -13.95 -65.51 -11.41
N PRO A 9 -13.51 -66.52 -10.60
CA PRO A 9 -13.46 -66.59 -9.10
C PRO A 9 -12.32 -67.36 -8.35
N THR A 10 -12.21 -67.11 -7.03
CA THR A 10 -11.81 -68.04 -5.89
C THR A 10 -10.37 -68.63 -5.84
N ILE A 11 -9.82 -69.18 -4.73
CA ILE A 11 -10.24 -69.60 -3.35
C ILE A 11 -9.16 -69.06 -2.34
N GLY A 12 -9.26 -68.89 -1.01
CA GLY A 12 -10.25 -69.13 0.09
C GLY A 12 -9.97 -68.12 1.25
N GLY A 13 -10.04 -68.38 2.57
CA GLY A 13 -10.49 -69.53 3.41
C GLY A 13 -9.52 -69.75 4.60
N GLY A 14 -9.88 -69.70 5.90
CA GLY A 14 -11.15 -69.47 6.62
C GLY A 14 -10.90 -68.83 8.02
N ASP A 15 -11.88 -68.22 8.71
CA ASP A 15 -12.84 -68.82 9.69
C ASP A 15 -12.28 -68.77 11.14
N GLU A 16 -12.98 -68.61 12.28
CA GLU A 16 -14.36 -68.24 12.71
C GLU A 16 -14.23 -67.74 14.20
N GLU A 17 -15.16 -67.15 14.97
CA GLU A 17 -16.61 -66.84 14.88
C GLU A 17 -16.89 -65.39 15.41
N ASP A 18 -17.94 -65.09 16.21
CA ASP A 18 -18.35 -63.70 16.58
C ASP A 18 -18.92 -63.50 18.04
N PRO A 19 -20.23 -63.21 18.32
CA PRO A 19 -20.67 -61.88 18.81
C PRO A 19 -21.30 -61.76 20.23
N THR A 20 -21.82 -60.55 20.52
CA THR A 20 -22.93 -60.17 21.46
C THR A 20 -22.60 -59.74 22.92
N SER A 21 -23.36 -58.87 23.61
CA SER A 21 -24.23 -57.72 23.20
C SER A 21 -24.64 -56.82 24.40
N THR A 22 -25.35 -55.71 24.12
CA THR A 22 -26.38 -55.03 24.97
C THR A 22 -26.06 -54.49 26.38
N ALA A 23 -25.85 -53.17 26.45
CA ALA A 23 -26.71 -52.14 27.08
C ALA A 23 -27.10 -52.11 28.60
N ASP A 24 -27.21 -50.86 29.07
CA ASP A 24 -28.08 -50.26 30.11
C ASP A 24 -27.76 -50.20 31.64
N ALA A 25 -27.77 -48.93 32.10
CA ALA A 25 -28.43 -48.38 33.30
C ALA A 25 -27.96 -48.66 34.76
N SER A 26 -27.18 -47.69 35.27
CA SER A 26 -27.53 -46.81 36.42
C SER A 26 -27.15 -47.10 37.89
N SER A 27 -26.70 -46.00 38.55
CA SER A 27 -27.03 -45.53 39.92
C SER A 27 -26.03 -45.65 41.11
N ALA A 28 -26.00 -44.53 41.86
CA ALA A 28 -25.77 -44.33 43.31
C ALA A 28 -24.35 -44.37 43.97
N SER A 29 -24.04 -43.25 44.67
CA SER A 29 -23.12 -43.08 45.84
C SER A 29 -21.63 -43.44 45.70
N ALA A 30 -20.65 -42.69 46.22
CA ALA A 30 -20.56 -41.38 46.92
C ALA A 30 -19.09 -40.84 46.76
N GLU A 31 -18.56 -39.78 47.37
CA GLU A 31 -19.04 -38.83 48.40
C GLU A 31 -18.37 -37.42 48.21
N GLU A 32 -17.84 -36.80 49.27
CA GLU A 32 -17.14 -35.50 49.33
C GLU A 32 -15.97 -35.61 50.36
N PRO A 33 -15.16 -34.57 50.76
CA PRO A 33 -15.35 -33.12 50.63
C PRO A 33 -14.09 -32.23 50.33
N LYS A 34 -14.31 -30.90 50.28
CA LYS A 34 -13.33 -29.76 50.43
C LYS A 34 -12.35 -29.48 49.26
N THR A 35 -12.04 -28.23 48.87
CA THR A 35 -12.50 -26.90 49.34
C THR A 35 -12.36 -25.79 48.27
N HIS A 36 -13.45 -25.04 48.07
CA HIS A 36 -13.67 -23.64 47.61
C HIS A 36 -12.72 -22.79 46.71
N PRO A 37 -13.26 -21.76 46.00
CA PRO A 37 -12.63 -21.06 44.87
C PRO A 37 -12.38 -19.56 45.14
N PRO A 38 -12.31 -18.67 44.12
CA PRO A 38 -13.56 -18.01 43.71
C PRO A 38 -13.77 -17.89 42.19
N ALA A 39 -15.02 -17.61 41.77
CA ALA A 39 -15.44 -17.46 40.38
C ALA A 39 -15.83 -16.01 40.02
N THR A 40 -15.92 -15.72 38.72
CA THR A 40 -16.35 -14.43 38.17
C THR A 40 -17.86 -14.35 37.90
N LEU A 41 -18.45 -13.22 38.30
CA LEU A 41 -19.64 -12.55 37.72
C LEU A 41 -21.03 -13.24 37.70
N THR A 42 -22.04 -12.37 37.69
CA THR A 42 -23.43 -12.56 37.20
C THR A 42 -24.33 -13.61 37.87
N ALA A 43 -24.99 -13.21 38.96
CA ALA A 43 -26.39 -13.59 39.24
C ALA A 43 -27.09 -12.55 40.16
N CYS A 44 -28.43 -12.48 40.07
CA CYS A 44 -29.37 -11.95 41.07
C CYS A 44 -29.24 -10.49 41.57
N LEU A 45 -29.60 -9.53 40.70
CA LEU A 45 -30.21 -8.26 41.12
C LEU A 45 -31.60 -8.50 41.77
N ALA A 46 -31.67 -8.85 43.07
CA ALA A 46 -32.97 -9.13 43.71
C ALA A 46 -33.04 -8.96 45.25
N SER A 47 -32.45 -7.92 45.86
CA SER A 47 -32.93 -7.36 47.15
C SER A 47 -32.08 -6.19 47.68
N TYR A 48 -32.66 -4.99 47.78
CA TYR A 48 -32.45 -4.07 48.93
C TYR A 48 -33.48 -2.90 49.02
N SER A 49 -34.66 -3.06 48.43
CA SER A 49 -35.72 -2.04 48.36
C SER A 49 -36.64 -2.02 49.59
N ARG A 50 -36.08 -2.05 50.81
CA ARG A 50 -36.87 -1.96 52.06
C ARG A 50 -36.10 -1.45 53.30
N SER A 51 -35.49 -0.27 53.19
CA SER A 51 -35.06 0.56 54.33
C SER A 51 -35.10 2.05 53.94
N LEU A 52 -35.22 2.96 54.92
CA LEU A 52 -35.34 4.42 54.75
C LEU A 52 -36.68 4.97 54.21
N LEU A 53 -37.81 4.48 54.74
CA LEU A 53 -39.06 5.24 54.80
C LEU A 53 -39.47 5.45 56.27
N SER A 54 -38.81 6.40 56.93
CA SER A 54 -39.11 6.83 58.32
C SER A 54 -38.57 8.24 58.55
N ARG A 55 -39.41 9.11 59.13
CA ARG A 55 -39.10 10.47 59.64
C ARG A 55 -38.49 11.50 58.66
N SER A 56 -39.36 12.24 57.98
CA SER A 56 -39.15 13.69 57.74
C SER A 56 -40.48 14.40 57.43
N THR A 57 -41.06 15.12 58.40
CA THR A 57 -42.27 15.93 58.23
C THR A 57 -41.92 17.38 57.92
N ILE A 58 -42.13 17.83 56.68
CA ILE A 58 -41.89 19.20 56.20
C ILE A 58 -43.08 19.61 55.29
N PRO A 59 -43.59 20.86 55.36
CA PRO A 59 -44.88 21.24 54.75
C PRO A 59 -44.86 21.47 53.22
N PRO A 60 -46.03 21.50 52.54
CA PRO A 60 -46.12 21.44 51.08
C PRO A 60 -46.20 22.82 50.39
N SER A 61 -45.08 23.31 49.80
CA SER A 61 -45.12 24.47 48.89
C SER A 61 -43.88 24.67 47.98
N PHE A 62 -43.38 23.62 47.32
CA PHE A 62 -42.43 23.79 46.20
C PHE A 62 -42.86 23.05 44.93
N SER A 63 -42.72 23.74 43.79
CA SER A 63 -43.28 23.29 42.51
C SER A 63 -42.60 22.03 41.98
N SER A 64 -43.42 21.04 41.61
CA SER A 64 -42.98 19.80 40.93
C SER A 64 -42.12 20.09 39.69
N HIS A 65 -42.40 21.19 38.98
CA HIS A 65 -41.63 21.61 37.81
C HIS A 65 -40.16 21.96 38.14
N CYS A 66 -39.87 22.49 39.33
CA CYS A 66 -38.50 22.80 39.73
C CYS A 66 -37.65 21.54 39.92
N LEU A 67 -38.24 20.45 40.44
CA LEU A 67 -37.58 19.15 40.53
C LEU A 67 -37.34 18.54 39.15
N ALA A 68 -38.35 18.58 38.26
CA ALA A 68 -38.22 18.10 36.89
C ALA A 68 -37.13 18.86 36.09
N ILE A 69 -37.10 20.20 36.21
CA ILE A 69 -36.07 21.05 35.58
C ILE A 69 -34.69 20.74 36.16
N SER A 70 -34.55 20.58 37.49
CA SER A 70 -33.27 20.25 38.12
C SER A 70 -32.71 18.90 37.66
N LEU A 71 -33.58 17.89 37.53
CA LEU A 71 -33.20 16.56 37.01
C LEU A 71 -32.83 16.63 35.52
N PHE A 72 -33.55 17.41 34.71
CA PHE A 72 -33.23 17.60 33.29
C PHE A 72 -31.91 18.34 33.09
N VAL A 73 -31.63 19.38 33.89
CA VAL A 73 -30.34 20.09 33.90
C VAL A 73 -29.21 19.16 34.33
N ALA A 74 -29.40 18.34 35.37
CA ALA A 74 -28.41 17.34 35.79
C ALA A 74 -28.13 16.30 34.69
N PHE A 75 -29.15 15.89 33.94
CA PHE A 75 -29.01 15.00 32.78
C PHE A 75 -28.27 15.65 31.61
N LEU A 76 -28.50 16.94 31.33
CA LEU A 76 -27.72 17.68 30.34
C LEU A 76 -26.26 17.85 30.78
N PHE A 77 -25.99 18.08 32.06
CA PHE A 77 -24.62 18.12 32.60
C PHE A 77 -23.93 16.75 32.55
N SER A 78 -24.62 15.64 32.80
CA SER A 78 -24.03 14.31 32.70
C SER A 78 -23.76 13.90 31.24
N LEU A 79 -24.64 14.27 30.29
CA LEU A 79 -24.38 14.16 28.86
C LEU A 79 -23.20 15.02 28.41
N LEU A 80 -23.09 16.26 28.90
CA LEU A 80 -21.97 17.14 28.58
C LEU A 80 -20.65 16.57 29.13
N ALA A 81 -20.63 16.12 30.37
CA ALA A 81 -19.49 15.47 31.01
C ALA A 81 -19.09 14.17 30.27
N LEU A 82 -20.06 13.34 29.87
CA LEU A 82 -19.82 12.16 29.04
C LEU A 82 -19.24 12.55 27.67
N SER A 83 -19.73 13.63 27.04
CA SER A 83 -19.18 14.14 25.77
C SER A 83 -17.77 14.73 25.90
N LEU A 84 -17.36 15.15 27.10
CA LEU A 84 -16.02 15.63 27.41
C LEU A 84 -15.09 14.45 27.69
N LEU A 85 -15.54 13.47 28.49
CA LEU A 85 -14.85 12.20 28.70
C LEU A 85 -14.60 11.48 27.36
N LEU A 86 -15.62 11.37 26.50
CA LEU A 86 -15.51 10.82 25.13
C LEU A 86 -14.69 11.69 24.15
N ARG A 87 -14.26 12.89 24.56
CA ARG A 87 -13.26 13.70 23.84
C ARG A 87 -11.85 13.52 24.42
N PHE A 88 -11.71 13.27 25.72
CA PHE A 88 -10.44 12.91 26.36
C PHE A 88 -10.03 11.43 26.19
N THR A 89 -10.97 10.51 25.96
CA THR A 89 -10.69 9.08 25.67
C THR A 89 -10.58 8.76 24.18
N ARG A 90 -10.84 9.71 23.29
CA ARG A 90 -10.37 9.60 21.90
C ARG A 90 -8.85 9.70 21.91
N PRO A 91 -8.12 8.73 21.35
CA PRO A 91 -6.69 8.87 21.19
C PRO A 91 -6.43 9.95 20.13
N VAL A 92 -6.14 11.17 20.59
CA VAL A 92 -5.28 12.06 19.82
C VAL A 92 -3.97 11.29 19.63
N PRO A 93 -3.49 11.06 18.40
CA PRO A 93 -2.24 10.36 18.18
C PRO A 93 -1.09 11.28 18.59
N CYS A 94 -0.77 11.27 19.89
CA CYS A 94 0.48 11.77 20.42
C CYS A 94 1.60 10.86 19.92
N ILE A 95 1.98 11.07 18.65
CA ILE A 95 3.25 10.60 18.10
C ILE A 95 4.33 11.08 19.10
N PRO A 96 5.13 10.19 19.71
CA PRO A 96 6.20 10.62 20.59
C PRO A 96 7.11 11.60 19.84
N PRO A 97 7.66 12.65 20.49
CA PRO A 97 8.62 13.52 19.82
C PRO A 97 9.75 12.65 19.26
N TYR A 98 9.81 12.56 17.93
CA TYR A 98 10.77 11.75 17.20
C TYR A 98 12.17 12.22 17.57
N ASP A 99 13.06 11.29 17.94
CA ASP A 99 14.36 11.63 18.52
C ASP A 99 15.15 12.56 17.57
N PRO A 100 15.35 13.84 17.95
CA PRO A 100 15.99 14.82 17.08
C PRO A 100 17.45 14.45 16.76
N LEU A 101 18.09 13.61 17.57
CA LEU A 101 19.48 13.20 17.39
C LEU A 101 19.67 12.29 16.16
N ALA A 102 18.59 11.70 15.63
CA ALA A 102 18.65 10.86 14.43
C ALA A 102 18.76 11.65 13.10
N ARG A 103 18.52 12.98 13.09
CA ARG A 103 18.38 13.75 11.83
C ARG A 103 19.13 15.08 11.80
N SER A 104 20.46 15.00 11.88
CA SER A 104 21.37 16.09 11.46
C SER A 104 22.44 15.61 10.46
N VAL A 105 22.02 14.88 9.42
CA VAL A 105 22.91 14.35 8.37
C VAL A 105 22.78 15.16 7.06
N HIS A 106 22.88 16.48 7.18
CA HIS A 106 23.21 17.36 6.07
C HIS A 106 24.46 18.16 6.44
N PHE A 107 25.46 18.08 5.55
CA PHE A 107 26.88 18.46 5.73
C PHE A 107 27.76 17.54 6.59
N THR A 108 29.04 17.53 6.21
CA THR A 108 30.19 16.81 6.79
C THR A 108 30.11 15.28 6.91
N ARG A 109 30.65 14.63 5.87
CA ARG A 109 31.66 13.54 5.98
C ARG A 109 32.37 13.56 7.34
N ARG A 110 31.98 12.67 8.28
CA ARG A 110 32.72 12.05 9.40
C ARG A 110 31.80 11.74 10.61
N LEU A 111 31.02 10.67 10.53
CA LEU A 111 30.72 9.83 11.70
C LEU A 111 30.37 8.41 11.23
N GLU A 112 31.38 7.55 11.19
CA GLU A 112 31.21 6.12 10.88
C GLU A 112 31.01 5.34 12.17
N GLY A 113 30.06 4.39 12.17
CA GLY A 113 29.85 3.43 13.27
C GLY A 113 28.93 3.89 14.39
N LEU A 114 27.63 3.62 14.24
CA LEU A 114 26.70 3.23 15.34
C LEU A 114 25.29 2.83 14.83
N ALA A 115 24.91 3.28 13.62
CA ALA A 115 23.71 2.80 12.93
C ALA A 115 24.00 1.48 12.18
N SER A 116 23.62 0.35 12.78
CA SER A 116 23.72 -0.98 12.16
C SER A 116 22.52 -1.25 11.25
N ASP A 117 22.41 -0.50 10.15
CA ASP A 117 21.25 -0.46 9.22
C ASP A 117 21.08 -1.71 8.33
N PHE A 118 21.21 -2.90 8.93
CA PHE A 118 21.08 -4.21 8.29
C PHE A 118 19.78 -4.85 8.82
N GLY A 119 18.71 -4.90 8.01
CA GLY A 119 17.40 -5.46 8.38
C GLY A 119 16.49 -4.63 9.32
N SER A 120 17.00 -3.63 10.07
CA SER A 120 16.21 -2.91 11.09
C SER A 120 15.20 -1.85 10.56
N LEU A 121 14.73 -2.00 9.32
CA LEU A 121 14.02 -1.02 8.48
C LEU A 121 14.86 0.19 8.02
N GLY A 122 15.14 0.24 6.73
CA GLY A 122 15.45 1.47 5.98
C GLY A 122 14.79 1.43 4.60
N VAL A 123 15.15 2.32 3.69
CA VAL A 123 14.57 2.38 2.33
C VAL A 123 15.54 1.76 1.31
N PRO A 124 15.25 0.58 0.73
CA PRO A 124 16.06 -0.02 -0.33
C PRO A 124 15.90 0.76 -1.64
N TRP A 125 16.96 0.82 -2.44
CA TRP A 125 17.02 1.61 -3.68
C TRP A 125 18.00 0.98 -4.68
N CYS A 126 17.79 1.19 -5.99
CA CYS A 126 18.72 0.70 -7.02
C CYS A 126 19.90 1.65 -7.22
N ARG A 127 21.12 1.11 -7.19
CA ARG A 127 22.33 1.88 -7.49
C ARG A 127 22.38 2.25 -8.99
N SER A 128 22.53 3.53 -9.31
CA SER A 128 22.83 3.98 -10.67
C SER A 128 24.31 3.77 -11.02
N LYS A 129 24.61 3.36 -12.26
CA LYS A 129 25.95 2.92 -12.70
C LYS A 129 27.05 3.99 -12.68
N GLN A 130 26.67 5.26 -12.52
CA GLN A 130 27.58 6.39 -12.36
C GLN A 130 27.27 7.24 -11.12
N GLY A 131 26.40 6.78 -10.21
CA GLY A 131 25.99 7.54 -9.03
C GLY A 131 25.23 8.84 -9.34
N ARG A 132 24.70 9.00 -10.56
CA ARG A 132 23.87 10.16 -10.93
C ARG A 132 22.54 10.08 -10.20
N SER A 133 22.02 11.27 -9.89
CA SER A 133 20.68 11.50 -9.36
C SER A 133 19.92 12.45 -10.30
N VAL A 134 18.82 13.02 -9.83
CA VAL A 134 17.94 13.93 -10.57
C VAL A 134 18.35 15.39 -10.42
N ASP A 135 18.04 16.22 -11.42
CA ASP A 135 18.43 17.64 -11.46
C ASP A 135 17.50 18.58 -10.68
N TRP A 136 16.30 18.14 -10.30
CA TRP A 136 15.30 18.97 -9.61
C TRP A 136 15.48 18.98 -8.09
N THR A 137 15.16 20.12 -7.48
CA THR A 137 15.22 20.30 -6.02
C THR A 137 13.85 20.08 -5.36
N PRO A 138 13.79 19.87 -4.03
CA PRO A 138 12.53 19.93 -3.28
C PRO A 138 11.79 21.26 -3.46
N GLY A 139 12.52 22.37 -3.71
CA GLY A 139 11.92 23.67 -4.03
C GLY A 139 11.18 23.70 -5.37
N ASP A 140 11.57 22.86 -6.33
CA ASP A 140 10.90 22.75 -7.63
C ASP A 140 9.68 21.84 -7.55
N LEU A 141 9.72 20.79 -6.72
CA LEU A 141 8.55 19.99 -6.35
C LEU A 141 7.48 20.84 -5.65
N ILE A 142 7.87 21.75 -4.75
CA ILE A 142 6.94 22.68 -4.08
C ILE A 142 6.27 23.64 -5.08
N LYS A 143 7.03 24.24 -6.01
CA LYS A 143 6.45 25.08 -7.09
C LYS A 143 5.51 24.26 -8.00
N ALA A 144 5.87 23.02 -8.29
CA ALA A 144 5.07 22.12 -9.10
C ALA A 144 3.73 21.76 -8.43
N LEU A 145 3.70 21.63 -7.09
CA LEU A 145 2.44 21.46 -6.34
C LEU A 145 1.54 22.70 -6.42
N GLU A 146 2.12 23.91 -6.45
CA GLU A 146 1.35 25.16 -6.63
C GLU A 146 0.67 25.25 -8.01
N GLU A 147 1.26 24.65 -9.06
CA GLU A 147 0.60 24.50 -10.36
C GLU A 147 -0.38 23.30 -10.38
N PHE A 148 -0.03 22.17 -9.77
CA PHE A 148 -0.76 20.91 -9.94
C PHE A 148 -2.02 20.74 -9.06
N VAL A 149 -2.04 21.25 -7.83
CA VAL A 149 -3.21 21.09 -6.94
C VAL A 149 -4.53 21.58 -7.58
N PRO A 150 -4.64 22.81 -8.13
CA PRO A 150 -5.86 23.25 -8.79
C PRO A 150 -6.17 22.47 -10.08
N ILE A 151 -5.16 21.92 -10.76
CA ILE A 151 -5.38 21.02 -11.91
C ILE A 151 -6.06 19.74 -11.43
N TYR A 152 -5.58 19.10 -10.35
CA TYR A 152 -6.13 17.85 -9.82
C TYR A 152 -7.58 17.96 -9.33
N GLU A 153 -8.00 19.14 -8.85
CA GLU A 153 -9.41 19.40 -8.50
C GLU A 153 -10.34 19.24 -9.73
N THR A 154 -9.89 19.61 -10.93
CA THR A 154 -10.67 19.51 -12.19
C THR A 154 -10.79 18.10 -12.78
N ARG A 155 -10.20 17.07 -12.15
CA ARG A 155 -10.13 15.71 -12.71
C ARG A 155 -11.53 15.14 -13.03
N PRO A 156 -11.72 14.45 -14.17
CA PRO A 156 -13.00 13.84 -14.54
C PRO A 156 -13.38 12.66 -13.64
N ILE A 157 -12.40 12.02 -13.00
CA ILE A 157 -12.57 10.82 -12.16
C ILE A 157 -12.31 11.21 -10.71
N GLN A 158 -13.31 11.81 -10.07
CA GLN A 158 -13.19 12.33 -8.70
C GLN A 158 -12.87 11.22 -7.68
N ASN A 159 -13.46 10.03 -7.84
CA ASN A 159 -13.12 8.82 -7.08
C ASN A 159 -12.40 7.82 -7.99
N ASN A 160 -11.06 7.76 -7.92
CA ASN A 160 -10.24 6.82 -8.68
C ASN A 160 -9.90 5.52 -7.93
N MET A 161 -10.79 5.00 -7.07
CA MET A 161 -10.58 3.70 -6.40
C MET A 161 -10.11 2.61 -7.37
N TYR A 162 -9.08 1.85 -6.97
CA TYR A 162 -8.31 0.88 -7.77
C TYR A 162 -7.42 1.45 -8.89
N GLY A 163 -7.07 2.72 -8.86
CA GLY A 163 -6.01 3.32 -9.68
C GLY A 163 -5.30 4.44 -8.93
N MET A 164 -4.35 5.10 -9.59
CA MET A 164 -3.46 6.10 -8.98
C MET A 164 -4.19 7.21 -8.19
N GLY A 165 -3.64 7.55 -7.02
CA GLY A 165 -4.11 8.62 -6.11
C GLY A 165 -3.50 9.99 -6.43
N PHE A 166 -3.58 10.94 -5.50
CA PHE A 166 -3.01 12.29 -5.68
C PHE A 166 -1.49 12.24 -5.90
N ASP A 167 -0.76 11.58 -5.00
CA ASP A 167 0.69 11.56 -4.97
C ASP A 167 1.28 11.09 -6.30
N HIS A 168 0.87 9.91 -6.75
CA HIS A 168 1.33 9.33 -8.01
C HIS A 168 0.86 10.17 -9.22
N SER A 169 -0.33 10.78 -9.17
CA SER A 169 -0.79 11.71 -10.23
C SER A 169 0.10 12.95 -10.32
N PHE A 170 0.52 13.51 -9.18
CA PHE A 170 1.45 14.63 -9.13
C PHE A 170 2.81 14.22 -9.71
N GLY A 171 3.35 13.05 -9.33
CA GLY A 171 4.62 12.57 -9.85
C GLY A 171 4.62 12.35 -11.36
N LEU A 172 3.60 11.67 -11.90
CA LEU A 172 3.46 11.46 -13.34
C LEU A 172 3.35 12.79 -14.10
N TRP A 173 2.56 13.74 -13.59
CA TRP A 173 2.45 15.08 -14.16
C TRP A 173 3.78 15.83 -14.13
N PHE A 174 4.44 15.87 -12.96
CA PHE A 174 5.72 16.55 -12.76
C PHE A 174 6.81 16.01 -13.70
N MET A 175 6.95 14.69 -13.79
CA MET A 175 7.93 14.07 -14.67
C MET A 175 7.68 14.38 -16.15
N ALA A 176 6.42 14.34 -16.60
CA ALA A 176 6.06 14.72 -17.97
C ALA A 176 6.28 16.22 -18.25
N ARG A 177 6.06 17.10 -17.26
CA ARG A 177 6.38 18.54 -17.32
C ARG A 177 7.88 18.81 -17.36
N TRP A 178 8.68 18.06 -16.60
CA TRP A 178 10.13 18.22 -16.50
C TRP A 178 10.86 17.74 -17.76
N LEU A 179 10.60 16.48 -18.15
CA LEU A 179 11.26 15.82 -19.28
C LEU A 179 10.84 16.39 -20.65
N LYS A 180 9.64 16.98 -20.75
CA LYS A 180 9.07 17.59 -21.97
C LYS A 180 9.15 16.66 -23.19
N PRO A 181 8.68 15.40 -23.09
CA PRO A 181 8.87 14.38 -24.12
C PRO A 181 8.20 14.75 -25.46
N ASP A 182 8.74 14.20 -26.55
CA ASP A 182 8.22 14.34 -27.93
C ASP A 182 6.96 13.47 -28.13
N LEU A 183 6.83 12.37 -27.37
CA LEU A 183 5.68 11.46 -27.34
C LEU A 183 5.62 10.76 -25.97
N MET A 184 4.41 10.44 -25.50
CA MET A 184 4.19 9.71 -24.25
C MET A 184 3.52 8.35 -24.53
N VAL A 185 4.04 7.28 -23.93
CA VAL A 185 3.47 5.93 -23.97
C VAL A 185 2.95 5.58 -22.58
N GLU A 186 1.74 5.04 -22.53
CA GLU A 186 1.09 4.50 -21.34
C GLU A 186 0.81 3.02 -21.59
N SER A 187 1.13 2.17 -20.60
CA SER A 187 0.74 0.76 -20.58
C SER A 187 -0.01 0.52 -19.28
N GLY A 188 -1.32 0.31 -19.36
CA GLY A 188 -2.22 0.32 -18.20
C GLY A 188 -3.10 1.57 -18.13
N ALA A 189 -4.16 1.63 -18.94
CA ALA A 189 -5.03 2.81 -19.00
C ALA A 189 -6.15 2.84 -17.94
N PHE A 190 -6.61 1.66 -17.49
CA PHE A 190 -7.79 1.48 -16.63
C PHE A 190 -9.00 2.37 -17.02
N LYS A 191 -9.33 3.38 -16.20
CA LYS A 191 -10.41 4.37 -16.44
C LYS A 191 -9.99 5.59 -17.26
N GLY A 192 -8.72 5.72 -17.63
CA GLY A 192 -8.12 6.85 -18.34
C GLY A 192 -7.64 8.00 -17.44
N HIS A 193 -7.51 7.81 -16.13
CA HIS A 193 -7.08 8.88 -15.21
C HIS A 193 -5.61 9.28 -15.44
N SER A 194 -4.70 8.31 -15.55
CA SER A 194 -3.31 8.51 -15.97
C SER A 194 -3.20 9.21 -17.34
N THR A 195 -4.05 8.82 -18.30
CA THR A 195 -4.12 9.45 -19.63
C THR A 195 -4.53 10.93 -19.52
N TRP A 196 -5.46 11.25 -18.61
CA TRP A 196 -5.85 12.64 -18.31
C TRP A 196 -4.70 13.41 -17.66
N VAL A 197 -4.01 12.84 -16.67
CA VAL A 197 -2.83 13.44 -16.02
C VAL A 197 -1.74 13.80 -17.04
N LEU A 198 -1.42 12.86 -17.94
CA LEU A 198 -0.48 13.08 -19.05
C LEU A 198 -0.95 14.20 -19.99
N ARG A 199 -2.23 14.24 -20.36
CA ARG A 199 -2.80 15.32 -21.18
C ARG A 199 -2.74 16.68 -20.49
N GLN A 200 -2.92 16.77 -19.17
CA GLN A 200 -2.73 18.03 -18.42
C GLN A 200 -1.25 18.45 -18.35
N ALA A 201 -0.32 17.49 -18.28
CA ALA A 201 1.11 17.80 -18.26
C ALA A 201 1.61 18.34 -19.60
N ARG A 202 1.16 17.75 -20.71
CA ARG A 202 1.60 18.07 -22.08
C ARG A 202 0.42 18.12 -23.07
N PRO A 203 -0.37 19.21 -23.09
CA PRO A 203 -1.61 19.30 -23.87
C PRO A 203 -1.52 18.94 -25.35
N GLU A 204 -0.40 19.26 -26.01
CA GLU A 204 -0.19 19.04 -27.46
C GLU A 204 0.54 17.74 -27.80
N VAL A 205 1.14 17.05 -26.83
CA VAL A 205 1.99 15.87 -27.09
C VAL A 205 1.14 14.64 -27.38
N LYS A 206 1.56 13.83 -28.35
CA LYS A 206 0.86 12.59 -28.72
C LYS A 206 0.94 11.57 -27.59
N ILE A 207 -0.17 10.89 -27.32
CA ILE A 207 -0.25 9.80 -26.34
C ILE A 207 -0.56 8.50 -27.09
N ILE A 208 0.16 7.43 -26.74
CA ILE A 208 -0.15 6.06 -27.14
C ILE A 208 -0.48 5.29 -25.87
N SER A 209 -1.65 4.66 -25.82
CA SER A 209 -2.14 3.97 -24.62
C SER A 209 -2.44 2.50 -24.93
N LEU A 210 -1.77 1.60 -24.23
CA LEU A 210 -1.95 0.15 -24.31
C LEU A 210 -2.83 -0.30 -23.15
N SER A 211 -3.96 -0.97 -23.44
CA SER A 211 -4.81 -1.56 -22.40
C SER A 211 -5.67 -2.68 -22.96
N PRO A 212 -5.79 -3.85 -22.29
CA PRO A 212 -6.72 -4.89 -22.70
C PRO A 212 -8.17 -4.39 -22.85
N ARG A 213 -8.55 -3.34 -22.10
CA ARG A 213 -9.88 -2.74 -22.10
C ARG A 213 -9.83 -1.23 -22.31
N HIS A 214 -10.46 -0.75 -23.38
CA HIS A 214 -10.56 0.68 -23.70
C HIS A 214 -11.29 1.45 -22.57
N PRO A 215 -10.82 2.64 -22.14
CA PRO A 215 -11.44 3.40 -21.05
C PRO A 215 -12.93 3.71 -21.23
N GLU A 216 -13.41 3.85 -22.47
CA GLU A 216 -14.86 4.02 -22.77
C GLU A 216 -15.74 2.92 -22.12
N LYS A 217 -15.19 1.70 -21.94
CA LYS A 217 -15.92 0.54 -21.43
C LYS A 217 -16.17 0.64 -19.91
N TYR A 218 -15.71 1.72 -19.27
CA TYR A 218 -15.97 2.08 -17.88
C TYR A 218 -17.03 3.19 -17.73
N LEU A 219 -17.30 4.00 -18.77
CA LEU A 219 -18.35 5.03 -18.78
C LEU A 219 -19.75 4.48 -18.43
N LYS A 220 -20.00 3.20 -18.70
CA LYS A 220 -21.24 2.47 -18.34
C LYS A 220 -21.33 2.08 -16.85
N LYS A 221 -20.27 2.29 -16.06
CA LYS A 221 -20.16 1.93 -14.64
C LYS A 221 -19.89 3.13 -13.72
N GLY A 222 -19.51 4.28 -14.27
CA GLY A 222 -19.15 5.49 -13.54
C GLY A 222 -18.25 6.39 -14.38
N PRO A 223 -17.65 7.44 -13.77
CA PRO A 223 -16.74 8.34 -14.47
C PRO A 223 -15.53 7.60 -15.05
N ALA A 224 -15.18 7.95 -16.28
CA ALA A 224 -13.98 7.53 -16.99
C ALA A 224 -13.59 8.64 -17.98
N TYR A 225 -12.36 8.61 -18.46
CA TYR A 225 -11.82 9.58 -19.42
C TYR A 225 -11.34 8.88 -20.68
N VAL A 226 -11.58 9.52 -21.83
CA VAL A 226 -11.05 9.11 -23.14
C VAL A 226 -10.49 10.38 -23.76
N ASP A 227 -9.19 10.39 -24.05
CA ASP A 227 -8.56 11.50 -24.76
C ASP A 227 -8.78 11.35 -26.28
N PRO A 228 -9.39 12.32 -26.97
CA PRO A 228 -9.69 12.20 -28.40
C PRO A 228 -8.42 12.22 -29.29
N ASN A 229 -7.27 12.62 -28.73
CA ASN A 229 -5.99 12.71 -29.42
C ASN A 229 -5.03 11.56 -29.02
N CYS A 230 -5.52 10.53 -28.34
CA CYS A 230 -4.75 9.39 -27.87
C CYS A 230 -4.96 8.18 -28.79
N THR A 231 -3.85 7.54 -29.18
CA THR A 231 -3.89 6.30 -29.98
C THR A 231 -3.99 5.10 -29.05
N TYR A 232 -5.20 4.55 -28.93
CA TYR A 232 -5.47 3.39 -28.06
C TYR A 232 -5.29 2.05 -28.81
N PHE A 233 -4.38 1.22 -28.31
CA PHE A 233 -4.28 -0.20 -28.68
C PHE A 233 -5.07 -1.01 -27.64
N ALA A 234 -6.33 -1.31 -27.93
CA ALA A 234 -7.25 -1.84 -26.93
C ALA A 234 -8.33 -2.79 -27.46
N GLY A 235 -8.78 -3.74 -26.63
CA GLY A 235 -9.76 -4.75 -27.02
C GLY A 235 -9.27 -5.58 -28.21
N LYS A 236 -9.93 -5.44 -29.37
CA LYS A 236 -9.54 -6.16 -30.61
C LYS A 236 -8.21 -5.68 -31.21
N THR A 237 -7.74 -4.48 -30.87
CA THR A 237 -6.44 -3.93 -31.30
C THR A 237 -5.41 -3.92 -30.17
N PHE A 238 -5.68 -4.59 -29.04
CA PHE A 238 -4.72 -4.71 -27.96
C PHE A 238 -3.49 -5.53 -28.39
N VAL A 239 -2.33 -5.06 -27.97
CA VAL A 239 -1.03 -5.72 -28.14
C VAL A 239 -0.20 -5.39 -26.89
N ASP A 240 0.47 -6.40 -26.32
CA ASP A 240 1.35 -6.20 -25.17
C ASP A 240 2.54 -5.30 -25.54
N PHE A 241 3.01 -4.47 -24.60
CA PHE A 241 4.16 -3.58 -24.77
C PHE A 241 5.40 -4.29 -25.34
N GLY A 242 5.67 -5.53 -24.95
CA GLY A 242 6.80 -6.33 -25.45
C GLY A 242 6.65 -6.84 -26.89
N SER A 243 5.45 -6.76 -27.45
CA SER A 243 5.07 -7.26 -28.77
C SER A 243 4.79 -6.16 -29.79
N VAL A 244 4.81 -4.88 -29.39
CA VAL A 244 4.65 -3.74 -30.30
C VAL A 244 5.88 -3.58 -31.20
N GLU A 245 5.67 -3.36 -32.50
CA GLU A 245 6.71 -2.92 -33.45
C GLU A 245 7.13 -1.46 -33.18
N TRP A 246 7.73 -1.16 -32.02
CA TRP A 246 7.98 0.22 -31.55
C TRP A 246 8.63 1.13 -32.59
N ARG A 247 9.62 0.64 -33.35
CA ARG A 247 10.28 1.42 -34.41
C ARG A 247 9.30 1.92 -35.47
N LYS A 248 8.34 1.09 -35.87
CA LYS A 248 7.33 1.39 -36.90
C LYS A 248 6.28 2.35 -36.35
N VAL A 249 5.77 2.09 -35.15
CA VAL A 249 4.77 2.92 -34.49
C VAL A 249 5.31 4.33 -34.21
N LEU A 250 6.53 4.45 -33.68
CA LEU A 250 7.14 5.75 -33.37
C LEU A 250 7.44 6.58 -34.63
N VAL A 251 7.94 5.94 -35.70
CA VAL A 251 8.14 6.60 -37.01
C VAL A 251 6.82 7.06 -37.61
N GLN A 252 5.74 6.26 -37.53
CA GLN A 252 4.39 6.68 -37.96
C GLN A 252 3.87 7.89 -37.17
N HIS A 253 4.26 8.03 -35.89
CA HIS A 253 3.91 9.20 -35.07
C HIS A 253 4.84 10.41 -35.29
N GLY A 254 5.92 10.26 -36.07
CA GLY A 254 6.89 11.31 -36.39
C GLY A 254 8.09 11.39 -35.44
N VAL A 255 8.22 10.48 -34.48
CA VAL A 255 9.29 10.46 -33.48
C VAL A 255 10.58 9.93 -34.13
N LYS A 256 11.64 10.75 -34.09
CA LYS A 256 12.97 10.40 -34.62
C LYS A 256 13.94 9.92 -33.54
N ASP A 257 13.77 10.39 -32.31
CA ASP A 257 14.64 10.11 -31.17
C ASP A 257 13.84 9.40 -30.08
N PHE A 258 14.10 8.10 -29.89
CA PHE A 258 13.35 7.29 -28.93
C PHE A 258 13.81 7.55 -27.48
N SER A 259 14.93 8.25 -27.28
CA SER A 259 15.33 8.70 -25.95
C SER A 259 14.48 9.86 -25.42
N LYS A 260 13.72 10.54 -26.29
CA LYS A 260 12.74 11.58 -25.92
C LYS A 260 11.30 11.07 -25.72
N VAL A 261 11.11 9.76 -25.71
CA VAL A 261 9.81 9.16 -25.38
C VAL A 261 9.79 8.85 -23.88
N LEU A 262 8.74 9.32 -23.21
CA LEU A 262 8.43 8.91 -21.84
C LEU A 262 7.51 7.69 -21.89
N VAL A 263 7.85 6.64 -21.16
CA VAL A 263 7.00 5.45 -21.00
C VAL A 263 6.54 5.34 -19.55
N PHE A 264 5.23 5.19 -19.35
CA PHE A 264 4.61 4.96 -18.05
C PHE A 264 3.97 3.56 -18.01
N PHE A 265 4.24 2.81 -16.95
CA PHE A 265 3.71 1.46 -16.70
C PHE A 265 2.84 1.45 -15.44
N ASP A 266 1.57 1.06 -15.61
CA ASP A 266 0.49 0.85 -14.62
C ASP A 266 -0.29 -0.43 -15.02
N ASP A 267 0.44 -1.45 -15.51
CA ASP A 267 -0.12 -2.67 -16.12
C ASP A 267 0.05 -3.95 -15.29
N HIS A 268 0.58 -3.82 -14.06
CA HIS A 268 0.83 -4.89 -13.10
C HIS A 268 1.61 -6.09 -13.70
N GLN A 269 2.49 -5.80 -14.66
CA GLN A 269 3.48 -6.73 -15.17
C GLN A 269 4.82 -6.50 -14.49
N ASN A 270 5.56 -7.58 -14.31
CA ASN A 270 6.91 -7.60 -13.73
C ASN A 270 7.84 -6.50 -14.28
N GLU A 271 8.38 -5.65 -13.40
CA GLU A 271 9.16 -4.48 -13.84
C GLU A 271 10.46 -4.87 -14.54
N LEU A 272 11.13 -5.97 -14.13
CA LEU A 272 12.32 -6.48 -14.81
C LEU A 272 12.04 -6.89 -16.27
N LYS A 273 10.86 -7.45 -16.53
CA LYS A 273 10.35 -7.81 -17.86
C LYS A 273 10.08 -6.54 -18.67
N ARG A 274 9.42 -5.54 -18.11
CA ARG A 274 9.17 -4.24 -18.77
C ARG A 274 10.46 -3.45 -19.04
N LEU A 275 11.38 -3.38 -18.08
CA LEU A 275 12.72 -2.78 -18.20
C LEU A 275 13.50 -3.40 -19.37
N LYS A 276 13.55 -4.74 -19.45
CA LYS A 276 14.23 -5.47 -20.54
C LYS A 276 13.56 -5.22 -21.91
N GLN A 277 12.23 -5.15 -21.97
CA GLN A 277 11.49 -4.82 -23.18
C GLN A 277 11.77 -3.37 -23.64
N ALA A 278 11.76 -2.41 -22.71
CA ALA A 278 11.98 -1.00 -23.01
C ALA A 278 13.42 -0.69 -23.44
N LEU A 279 14.41 -1.30 -22.79
CA LEU A 279 15.82 -1.25 -23.17
C LEU A 279 16.03 -1.80 -24.59
N LYS A 280 15.40 -2.95 -24.92
CA LYS A 280 15.44 -3.56 -26.26
C LYS A 280 14.76 -2.67 -27.33
N ALA A 281 13.72 -1.92 -26.96
CA ALA A 281 13.06 -0.96 -27.84
C ALA A 281 13.87 0.33 -28.06
N GLY A 282 14.82 0.65 -27.17
CA GLY A 282 15.66 1.85 -27.23
C GLY A 282 15.09 3.06 -26.47
N PHE A 283 14.13 2.85 -25.58
CA PHE A 283 13.63 3.89 -24.67
C PHE A 283 14.64 4.19 -23.55
N ARG A 284 14.57 5.41 -22.98
CA ARG A 284 15.40 5.82 -21.83
C ARG A 284 14.63 6.24 -20.61
N HIS A 285 13.57 7.03 -20.76
CA HIS A 285 12.80 7.57 -19.63
C HIS A 285 11.59 6.68 -19.34
N LEU A 286 11.64 5.94 -18.23
CA LEU A 286 10.55 5.07 -17.78
C LEU A 286 10.03 5.56 -16.42
N ILE A 287 8.73 5.40 -16.20
CA ILE A 287 8.09 5.51 -14.88
C ILE A 287 7.31 4.23 -14.63
N PHE A 288 7.45 3.67 -13.43
CA PHE A 288 6.64 2.58 -12.93
C PHE A 288 5.75 3.09 -11.79
N GLU A 289 4.43 2.89 -11.92
CA GLU A 289 3.50 2.78 -10.78
C GLU A 289 3.86 1.57 -9.93
N ASP A 290 3.31 1.48 -8.71
CA ASP A 290 3.36 0.30 -7.86
C ASP A 290 4.77 -0.33 -7.69
N ASN A 291 5.78 0.52 -7.44
CA ASN A 291 7.18 0.12 -7.15
C ASN A 291 7.30 -0.47 -5.72
N TYR A 292 6.57 -1.57 -5.51
CA TYR A 292 6.20 -2.16 -4.24
C TYR A 292 7.37 -2.44 -3.30
N ASP A 293 7.14 -2.24 -1.99
CA ASP A 293 8.06 -2.69 -0.96
C ASP A 293 8.17 -4.23 -0.87
N THR A 294 9.29 -4.70 -0.36
CA THR A 294 9.64 -6.13 -0.28
C THR A 294 8.65 -6.91 0.58
N GLY A 295 8.19 -8.06 0.05
CA GLY A 295 7.10 -8.86 0.61
C GLY A 295 5.69 -8.40 0.19
N THR A 296 5.52 -7.26 -0.49
CA THR A 296 4.21 -6.71 -0.89
C THR A 296 3.96 -6.80 -2.41
N GLY A 297 2.80 -6.33 -2.87
CA GLY A 297 2.51 -6.17 -4.30
C GLY A 297 2.05 -7.42 -5.05
N ASP A 298 1.65 -7.21 -6.30
CA ASP A 298 1.18 -8.27 -7.21
C ASP A 298 2.10 -8.55 -8.40
N HIS A 299 3.17 -7.77 -8.56
CA HIS A 299 4.24 -7.99 -9.53
C HIS A 299 5.61 -7.66 -8.90
N TYR A 300 6.69 -8.15 -9.52
CA TYR A 300 8.05 -7.98 -9.00
C TYR A 300 8.61 -6.61 -9.40
N SER A 301 8.81 -5.74 -8.40
CA SER A 301 9.18 -4.33 -8.57
C SER A 301 10.69 -4.08 -8.67
N LEU A 302 11.11 -2.91 -9.18
CA LEU A 302 12.52 -2.50 -9.16
C LEU A 302 13.06 -2.41 -7.73
N ARG A 303 12.26 -1.88 -6.80
CA ARG A 303 12.60 -1.90 -5.37
C ARG A 303 12.83 -3.32 -4.85
N GLN A 304 11.96 -4.29 -5.16
CA GLN A 304 12.12 -5.70 -4.78
C GLN A 304 13.33 -6.41 -5.42
N ILE A 305 13.83 -5.89 -6.55
CA ILE A 305 15.04 -6.38 -7.22
C ILE A 305 16.30 -5.83 -6.53
N CYS A 306 16.24 -4.57 -6.07
CA CYS A 306 17.35 -3.83 -5.51
C CYS A 306 17.43 -3.84 -3.96
N ASP A 307 16.40 -4.33 -3.28
CA ASP A 307 16.48 -4.68 -1.86
C ASP A 307 17.51 -5.81 -1.69
N GLN A 308 18.66 -5.47 -1.09
CA GLN A 308 19.86 -6.31 -1.04
C GLN A 308 20.66 -5.99 0.23
N SER A 309 21.34 -7.01 0.77
CA SER A 309 22.18 -6.91 1.98
C SER A 309 23.37 -5.94 1.88
N TYR A 310 23.78 -5.54 0.67
CA TYR A 310 24.83 -4.54 0.44
C TYR A 310 24.27 -3.12 0.18
N VAL A 311 22.94 -2.97 0.15
CA VAL A 311 22.23 -1.69 0.01
C VAL A 311 21.78 -1.24 1.39
N ARG A 312 22.12 -0.01 1.78
CA ARG A 312 21.73 0.54 3.09
C ARG A 312 20.20 0.56 3.20
N GLY A 313 19.65 -0.07 4.25
CA GLY A 313 18.20 -0.20 4.44
C GLY A 313 17.54 -1.36 3.67
N GLY A 314 18.33 -2.13 2.92
CA GLY A 314 17.93 -3.40 2.31
C GLY A 314 18.56 -4.61 2.99
N GLY A 315 18.12 -5.81 2.57
CA GLY A 315 18.38 -7.08 3.23
C GLY A 315 17.54 -7.25 4.50
N HIS A 316 16.98 -8.45 4.70
CA HIS A 316 16.09 -8.75 5.84
C HIS A 316 16.52 -10.01 6.60
N SER A 317 16.10 -10.08 7.86
CA SER A 317 16.40 -11.11 8.86
C SER A 317 15.12 -11.85 9.26
N CYS A 318 14.95 -13.09 8.81
CA CYS A 318 13.75 -13.88 9.07
C CYS A 318 13.62 -14.47 10.49
N PHE A 319 14.51 -14.10 11.43
CA PHE A 319 14.41 -14.51 12.82
C PHE A 319 13.18 -13.88 13.51
N ARG A 320 12.21 -14.72 13.88
CA ARG A 320 10.93 -14.32 14.49
C ARG A 320 11.06 -13.55 15.81
N ASP A 321 12.06 -13.90 16.62
CA ASP A 321 12.36 -13.22 17.89
C ASP A 321 13.42 -12.11 17.74
N GLY A 322 13.81 -11.80 16.50
CA GLY A 322 14.81 -10.78 16.17
C GLY A 322 14.27 -9.35 16.18
N ASP A 323 15.20 -8.39 16.14
CA ASP A 323 14.85 -6.97 16.21
C ASP A 323 13.98 -6.48 15.04
N GLU A 324 14.20 -7.00 13.83
CA GLU A 324 13.35 -6.66 12.68
C GLU A 324 11.90 -7.06 12.92
N ALA A 325 11.63 -8.29 13.37
CA ALA A 325 10.29 -8.76 13.70
C ALA A 325 9.65 -7.93 14.82
N ARG A 326 10.42 -7.64 15.88
CA ARG A 326 10.01 -6.79 17.02
C ARG A 326 9.65 -5.36 16.60
N ILE A 327 10.34 -4.80 15.60
CA ILE A 327 10.04 -3.46 15.04
C ILE A 327 8.82 -3.54 14.11
N ARG A 328 8.78 -4.52 13.20
CA ARG A 328 7.67 -4.76 12.27
C ARG A 328 6.32 -4.92 12.98
N SER A 329 6.26 -5.72 14.05
CA SER A 329 5.02 -5.91 14.82
C SER A 329 4.57 -4.69 15.62
N LYS A 330 5.48 -3.73 15.87
CA LYS A 330 5.08 -2.40 16.37
C LYS A 330 4.47 -1.55 15.27
N ARG A 331 4.97 -1.63 14.04
CA ARG A 331 4.54 -0.80 12.91
C ARG A 331 3.28 -1.30 12.20
N LYS A 332 3.04 -2.62 12.16
CA LYS A 332 1.78 -3.24 11.69
C LYS A 332 0.52 -2.66 12.37
N LYS A 333 0.66 -2.18 13.60
CA LYS A 333 -0.42 -1.58 14.42
C LYS A 333 -0.82 -0.17 14.00
N PHE A 334 -0.09 0.45 13.07
CA PHE A 334 -0.30 1.83 12.62
C PHE A 334 -0.37 2.00 11.10
N TRP A 335 0.20 1.07 10.32
CA TRP A 335 0.34 1.20 8.86
C TRP A 335 -0.14 -0.04 8.12
N ASP A 336 -1.08 0.13 7.17
CA ASP A 336 -1.83 -0.98 6.56
C ASP A 336 -0.97 -1.90 5.68
N LYS A 337 0.06 -1.33 5.03
CA LYS A 337 1.03 -2.07 4.20
C LYS A 337 2.34 -2.41 4.93
N ALA A 338 2.48 -2.09 6.22
CA ALA A 338 3.56 -2.68 6.99
C ALA A 338 3.38 -4.21 7.03
N LEU A 339 4.47 -4.95 7.02
CA LEU A 339 4.48 -6.42 7.07
C LEU A 339 5.05 -6.90 8.40
N GLU A 340 4.37 -7.88 9.00
CA GLU A 340 4.91 -8.79 10.00
C GLU A 340 5.95 -9.74 9.39
N ILE A 341 6.81 -10.32 10.23
CA ILE A 341 7.92 -11.15 9.75
C ILE A 341 7.45 -12.41 8.99
N ASP A 342 6.32 -13.00 9.41
CA ASP A 342 5.71 -14.17 8.75
C ASP A 342 4.98 -13.83 7.43
N GLU A 343 4.68 -12.55 7.17
CA GLU A 343 4.19 -12.07 5.88
C GLU A 343 5.35 -11.83 4.90
N LEU A 344 6.47 -11.28 5.41
CA LEU A 344 7.69 -11.01 4.63
C LEU A 344 8.41 -12.30 4.19
N CYS A 345 8.63 -13.23 5.12
CA CYS A 345 9.56 -14.34 4.93
C CYS A 345 8.88 -15.59 4.38
N GLY A 346 9.48 -16.19 3.34
CA GLY A 346 9.08 -17.46 2.75
C GLY A 346 9.75 -18.69 3.40
N LYS A 347 9.67 -19.81 2.69
CA LYS A 347 10.47 -21.02 2.99
C LYS A 347 11.97 -20.67 2.82
N GLU A 348 12.86 -21.34 3.56
CA GLU A 348 14.32 -21.16 3.45
C GLU A 348 14.74 -19.68 3.62
N GLU A 349 14.06 -18.97 4.53
CA GLU A 349 14.30 -17.56 4.87
C GLU A 349 14.21 -16.60 3.66
N ALA A 350 13.46 -17.00 2.61
CA ALA A 350 13.32 -16.24 1.39
C ALA A 350 12.45 -15.00 1.58
N TRP A 351 13.07 -13.87 1.93
CA TRP A 351 12.41 -12.56 2.06
C TRP A 351 12.28 -11.80 0.72
N TRP A 352 13.08 -12.15 -0.29
CA TRP A 352 13.16 -11.40 -1.55
C TRP A 352 11.93 -11.54 -2.44
N GLY A 353 11.66 -10.50 -3.24
CA GLY A 353 10.43 -10.40 -4.04
C GLY A 353 9.21 -10.40 -3.13
N VAL A 354 8.32 -11.39 -3.31
CA VAL A 354 7.35 -11.78 -2.28
C VAL A 354 7.63 -13.21 -1.85
N ARG A 355 8.20 -13.37 -0.64
CA ARG A 355 8.43 -14.68 0.00
C ARG A 355 9.26 -15.67 -0.86
N GLY A 356 10.18 -15.16 -1.67
CA GLY A 356 10.99 -15.93 -2.63
C GLY A 356 10.42 -15.99 -4.05
N TYR A 357 9.27 -15.37 -4.32
CA TYR A 357 8.61 -15.40 -5.63
C TYR A 357 8.77 -14.07 -6.38
N MET A 358 9.17 -14.20 -7.64
CA MET A 358 9.04 -13.17 -8.67
C MET A 358 7.61 -13.25 -9.24
N ARG A 359 6.77 -12.28 -8.87
CA ARG A 359 5.39 -12.14 -9.34
C ARG A 359 5.32 -11.46 -10.71
N ASP A 360 4.28 -11.78 -11.48
CA ASP A 360 3.95 -11.21 -12.78
C ASP A 360 2.43 -11.37 -13.05
N ASP A 361 1.90 -10.57 -13.97
CA ASP A 361 0.51 -10.62 -14.44
C ASP A 361 -0.56 -10.58 -13.33
N PHE A 362 -0.62 -9.50 -12.56
CA PHE A 362 -1.56 -9.33 -11.43
C PHE A 362 -1.50 -10.51 -10.42
N ASN A 363 -0.30 -11.01 -10.12
CA ASN A 363 -0.05 -12.18 -9.25
C ASN A 363 -0.71 -13.50 -9.74
N HIS A 364 -1.17 -13.58 -11.00
CA HIS A 364 -1.60 -14.85 -11.60
C HIS A 364 -0.41 -15.73 -12.04
N SER A 365 0.77 -15.13 -12.27
CA SER A 365 2.01 -15.83 -12.62
C SER A 365 3.08 -15.61 -11.55
N ASN A 366 3.54 -16.69 -10.91
CA ASN A 366 4.46 -16.63 -9.77
C ASN A 366 5.63 -17.59 -9.96
N LYS A 367 6.81 -17.07 -10.33
CA LYS A 367 8.04 -17.88 -10.45
C LYS A 367 8.82 -17.84 -9.13
N ALA A 368 9.04 -18.99 -8.50
CA ALA A 368 10.02 -19.09 -7.42
C ALA A 368 11.43 -18.81 -7.96
N ILE A 369 12.21 -17.98 -7.25
CA ILE A 369 13.58 -17.63 -7.62
C ILE A 369 14.52 -17.82 -6.41
N SER A 370 15.75 -18.27 -6.66
CA SER A 370 16.76 -18.39 -5.61
C SER A 370 17.35 -17.01 -5.25
N TYR A 371 17.99 -16.90 -4.07
CA TYR A 371 18.73 -15.70 -3.69
C TYR A 371 19.78 -15.32 -4.76
N ALA A 372 20.44 -16.33 -5.36
CA ALA A 372 21.39 -16.11 -6.43
C ALA A 372 20.74 -15.53 -7.71
N GLU A 373 19.55 -15.99 -8.12
CA GLU A 373 18.83 -15.40 -9.25
C GLU A 373 18.37 -13.97 -8.94
N HIS A 374 17.85 -13.73 -7.73
CA HIS A 374 17.48 -12.39 -7.24
C HIS A 374 18.68 -11.42 -7.26
N PHE A 375 19.84 -11.83 -6.74
CA PHE A 375 21.08 -11.04 -6.79
C PHE A 375 21.53 -10.76 -8.23
N GLN A 376 21.46 -11.74 -9.15
CA GLN A 376 21.80 -11.52 -10.56
C GLN A 376 20.81 -10.60 -11.29
N ASN A 377 19.52 -10.65 -10.94
CA ASN A 377 18.54 -9.67 -11.40
C ASN A 377 18.90 -8.26 -10.91
N SER A 378 19.34 -8.11 -9.66
CA SER A 378 19.85 -6.85 -9.11
C SER A 378 21.07 -6.33 -9.86
N ARG A 379 22.07 -7.20 -10.11
CA ARG A 379 23.28 -6.87 -10.89
C ARG A 379 22.94 -6.36 -12.30
N PHE A 380 21.95 -6.97 -12.98
CA PHE A 380 21.47 -6.52 -14.29
C PHE A 380 20.79 -5.14 -14.22
N VAL A 381 19.95 -4.90 -13.19
CA VAL A 381 19.27 -3.61 -13.02
C VAL A 381 20.28 -2.49 -12.73
N GLU A 382 21.20 -2.69 -11.80
CA GLU A 382 22.27 -1.72 -11.51
C GLU A 382 23.16 -1.44 -12.75
N SER A 383 23.36 -2.40 -13.66
CA SER A 383 24.20 -2.18 -14.85
C SER A 383 23.55 -1.33 -15.95
N VAL A 384 22.22 -1.17 -15.95
CA VAL A 384 21.50 -0.39 -16.98
C VAL A 384 20.94 0.95 -16.49
N LEU A 385 20.88 1.18 -15.18
CA LEU A 385 20.36 2.42 -14.60
C LEU A 385 21.35 3.59 -14.68
N ASN A 386 20.98 4.64 -15.42
CA ASN A 386 21.62 5.95 -15.37
C ASN A 386 21.15 6.75 -14.14
N VAL A 387 19.84 6.69 -13.84
CA VAL A 387 19.20 7.39 -12.71
C VAL A 387 18.12 6.48 -12.12
N TYR A 388 17.99 6.50 -10.79
CA TYR A 388 16.88 5.89 -10.05
C TYR A 388 16.35 6.95 -9.06
N TRP A 389 15.07 7.28 -9.14
CA TRP A 389 14.42 8.23 -8.24
C TRP A 389 13.00 7.80 -7.92
N GLU A 390 12.76 7.50 -6.66
CA GLU A 390 11.42 7.29 -6.13
C GLU A 390 10.77 8.64 -5.84
N LEU A 391 9.53 8.82 -6.32
CA LEU A 391 8.70 9.95 -5.98
C LEU A 391 8.38 9.90 -4.48
N PRO A 392 8.73 10.93 -3.68
CA PRO A 392 8.33 10.95 -2.28
C PRO A 392 6.82 11.20 -2.12
N PRO A 393 6.23 10.77 -1.00
CA PRO A 393 4.85 11.16 -0.67
C PRO A 393 4.72 12.69 -0.66
N VAL A 394 3.60 13.22 -1.12
CA VAL A 394 3.43 14.68 -1.24
C VAL A 394 3.42 15.36 0.12
N ALA A 395 2.83 14.73 1.12
CA ALA A 395 2.83 15.22 2.49
C ALA A 395 2.86 14.08 3.52
N GLY A 396 3.42 14.37 4.69
CA GLY A 396 3.54 13.40 5.78
C GLY A 396 2.19 12.94 6.35
N PRO A 397 2.11 11.75 6.98
CA PRO A 397 0.86 11.20 7.47
C PRO A 397 0.16 12.03 8.56
N SER A 398 0.88 12.87 9.31
CA SER A 398 0.25 13.77 10.28
C SER A 398 -0.53 14.91 9.61
N LEU A 399 -0.33 15.13 8.30
CA LEU A 399 -1.02 16.15 7.50
C LEU A 399 -2.13 15.56 6.61
N THR A 400 -1.92 14.37 6.03
CA THR A 400 -2.89 13.73 5.12
C THR A 400 -3.79 12.69 5.78
N HIS A 401 -3.45 12.23 6.99
CA HIS A 401 -4.09 11.13 7.72
C HIS A 401 -4.06 9.77 7.00
N GLN A 402 -3.16 9.59 6.04
CA GLN A 402 -2.98 8.30 5.34
C GLN A 402 -2.33 7.25 6.24
N THR A 403 -2.89 6.03 6.27
CA THR A 403 -2.33 4.87 6.98
C THR A 403 -1.72 3.84 6.03
N ARG A 404 -1.90 3.99 4.72
CA ARG A 404 -1.58 2.97 3.72
C ARG A 404 -0.11 2.55 3.71
N TYR A 405 0.84 3.46 3.57
CA TYR A 405 2.27 3.13 3.54
C TYR A 405 2.93 3.24 4.92
N ASP A 406 4.09 2.60 5.08
CA ASP A 406 4.93 2.75 6.26
C ASP A 406 6.03 3.83 6.02
N PRO A 407 6.05 4.95 6.77
CA PRO A 407 7.09 5.98 6.64
C PRO A 407 8.53 5.52 6.90
N ALA A 408 8.77 4.39 7.57
CA ALA A 408 10.11 3.80 7.71
C ALA A 408 10.58 3.06 6.45
N ARG A 409 9.68 2.88 5.46
CA ARG A 409 9.92 2.28 4.14
C ARG A 409 9.58 3.25 3.00
N ALA A 410 9.53 4.56 3.26
CA ALA A 410 9.33 5.59 2.25
C ALA A 410 10.41 6.68 2.35
N THR A 411 10.68 7.36 1.23
CA THR A 411 11.51 8.58 1.22
C THR A 411 10.79 9.74 1.91
N ASP A 412 11.55 10.73 2.39
CA ASP A 412 10.99 11.86 3.12
C ASP A 412 10.00 12.70 2.28
N PRO A 413 8.81 13.01 2.80
CA PRO A 413 7.74 13.64 2.03
C PRO A 413 8.04 15.09 1.67
N ILE A 414 7.49 15.54 0.54
CA ILE A 414 7.72 16.88 -0.03
C ILE A 414 7.26 17.98 0.94
N VAL A 415 6.19 17.72 1.70
CA VAL A 415 5.73 18.52 2.83
C VAL A 415 5.79 17.69 4.10
N GLU A 416 6.88 17.86 4.85
CA GLU A 416 7.13 17.16 6.13
C GLU A 416 6.02 17.38 7.17
N ASP A 417 5.86 16.42 8.08
CA ASP A 417 4.95 16.57 9.22
C ASP A 417 5.27 17.83 10.04
N GLY A 418 4.23 18.45 10.60
CA GLY A 418 4.32 19.76 11.27
C GLY A 418 4.41 20.97 10.34
N ARG A 419 4.67 20.82 9.02
CA ARG A 419 4.72 21.93 8.05
C ARG A 419 3.31 22.41 7.62
N TYR A 420 2.35 22.44 8.54
CA TYR A 420 0.92 22.69 8.29
C TYR A 420 0.64 24.00 7.52
N ALA A 421 1.38 25.07 7.80
CA ALA A 421 1.23 26.34 7.07
C ALA A 421 1.58 26.22 5.58
N LEU A 422 2.55 25.37 5.21
CA LEU A 422 2.88 25.07 3.81
C LEU A 422 1.79 24.19 3.19
N PHE A 423 1.35 23.14 3.89
CA PHE A 423 0.27 22.26 3.45
C PHE A 423 -1.04 23.02 3.13
N GLN A 424 -1.39 24.01 3.95
CA GLN A 424 -2.53 24.89 3.69
C GLN A 424 -2.27 25.89 2.56
N ARG A 425 -1.06 26.50 2.47
CA ARG A 425 -0.70 27.41 1.36
C ARG A 425 -0.81 26.73 -0.01
N LEU A 426 -0.35 25.48 -0.11
CA LEU A 426 -0.42 24.67 -1.33
C LEU A 426 -1.85 24.22 -1.68
N GLY A 427 -2.84 24.47 -0.84
CA GLY A 427 -4.23 24.02 -1.04
C GLY A 427 -4.46 22.54 -0.77
N LEU A 428 -3.42 21.75 -0.45
CA LEU A 428 -3.53 20.31 -0.17
C LEU A 428 -4.55 20.00 0.93
N GLY A 429 -4.65 20.87 1.94
CA GLY A 429 -5.64 20.77 3.02
C GLY A 429 -7.10 21.02 2.64
N LYS A 430 -7.41 21.30 1.36
CA LYS A 430 -8.77 21.36 0.80
C LYS A 430 -9.19 20.06 0.12
N LEU A 431 -8.22 19.20 -0.23
CA LEU A 431 -8.47 17.93 -0.89
C LEU A 431 -9.04 16.91 0.13
N ASP A 432 -9.96 16.07 -0.31
CA ASP A 432 -10.50 14.99 0.52
C ASP A 432 -9.38 14.01 0.91
N SER A 433 -9.27 13.65 2.19
CA SER A 433 -8.16 12.83 2.70
C SER A 433 -8.02 11.48 2.00
N SER A 434 -9.09 10.93 1.41
CA SER A 434 -9.03 9.67 0.66
C SER A 434 -8.16 9.73 -0.61
N VAL A 435 -7.89 10.92 -1.19
CA VAL A 435 -7.04 11.04 -2.39
C VAL A 435 -5.57 10.70 -2.12
N PHE A 436 -5.12 10.86 -0.87
CA PHE A 436 -3.77 10.51 -0.42
C PHE A 436 -3.64 9.04 -0.02
N ASN A 437 -4.75 8.33 0.25
CA ASN A 437 -4.73 6.93 0.70
C ASN A 437 -4.45 5.93 -0.46
N GLY A 438 -3.60 6.35 -1.40
CA GLY A 438 -3.22 5.66 -2.63
C GLY A 438 -1.75 5.26 -2.70
N TYR A 439 -0.83 5.94 -2.02
CA TYR A 439 0.62 5.79 -2.23
C TYR A 439 1.11 4.33 -2.03
N THR A 440 1.74 3.80 -3.08
CA THR A 440 2.34 2.46 -3.19
C THR A 440 3.77 2.50 -3.73
N GLN A 441 4.37 3.70 -3.73
CA GLN A 441 5.65 4.06 -4.35
C GLN A 441 5.53 4.11 -5.88
N MET A 442 6.11 5.17 -6.47
CA MET A 442 6.23 5.35 -7.91
C MET A 442 7.69 5.71 -8.20
N VAL A 443 8.30 5.13 -9.22
CA VAL A 443 9.72 5.33 -9.53
C VAL A 443 9.93 5.82 -10.96
N TYR A 444 10.73 6.87 -11.11
CA TYR A 444 11.33 7.27 -12.37
C TYR A 444 12.71 6.63 -12.50
N VAL A 445 12.99 6.07 -13.69
CA VAL A 445 14.33 5.62 -14.06
C VAL A 445 14.73 6.18 -15.41
N GLU A 446 16.01 6.56 -15.49
CA GLU A 446 16.69 6.72 -16.78
C GLU A 446 17.54 5.48 -17.03
N ILE A 447 17.41 4.86 -18.20
CA ILE A 447 18.17 3.67 -18.58
C ILE A 447 19.05 3.87 -19.82
N SER A 448 20.18 3.16 -19.85
CA SER A 448 20.97 2.94 -21.06
C SER A 448 21.72 1.60 -20.99
N PRO A 449 22.10 0.99 -22.13
CA PRO A 449 22.94 -0.21 -22.15
C PRO A 449 24.29 -0.03 -21.41
#